data_AF-A0A8R7R8G2-F1
#
_entry.id   AF-A0A8R7R8G2-F1
#
_cell.length_a   1.000
_cell.length_b   1.000
_cell.length_c   1.000
_cell.angle_alpha   90.00
_cell.angle_beta   90.00
_cell.angle_gamma   90.00
#
_symmetry.space_group_name_H-M   'P 1'
#
loop_
_entity.id
_entity.type
_entity.pdbx_description
1 polymer ?
#
loop_
_entity_poly.entity_id
_entity_poly.type
_entity_poly.pdbx_seq_one_letter_code
_entity_poly.pdbx_strand_id
1 'polypeptide(L)'
;GALVFHLLGLNRIRTATRRLKVVLQRSALKEVCTPYCPCESNWRSQTISLDALEEVEFNGFDGADHEFDLLKLILGCAPTLKRMIVKLSDETSASNDGCAKIVNILKTCSSVECDVYHSSGLIYGSQNCPST
;
A
#
# COMPACT_ATOMS: atom_id res chain seq x y z
N GLY A 1 -5.86 3.77 6.00
CA GLY A 1 -6.54 2.61 5.39
C GLY A 1 -7.98 2.90 4.97
N ALA A 2 -8.91 2.92 5.93
CA ALA A 2 -10.36 2.93 5.69
C ALA A 2 -10.87 3.95 4.66
N LEU A 3 -10.44 5.22 4.74
CA LEU A 3 -10.88 6.26 3.81
C LEU A 3 -10.43 5.97 2.36
N VAL A 4 -9.17 5.59 2.17
CA VAL A 4 -8.63 5.23 0.85
C VAL A 4 -9.41 4.04 0.30
N PHE A 5 -9.66 3.02 1.11
CA PHE A 5 -10.48 1.88 0.71
C PHE A 5 -11.90 2.29 0.29
N HIS A 6 -12.55 3.15 1.08
CA HIS A 6 -13.89 3.65 0.76
C HIS A 6 -13.92 4.38 -0.60
N LEU A 7 -12.94 5.24 -0.87
CA LEU A 7 -12.81 5.94 -2.15
C LEU A 7 -12.59 4.96 -3.30
N LEU A 8 -11.71 3.97 -3.11
CA LEU A 8 -11.46 2.92 -4.11
C LEU A 8 -12.70 2.03 -4.36
N GLY A 9 -13.60 1.90 -3.38
CA GLY A 9 -14.88 1.21 -3.53
C GLY A 9 -15.89 1.95 -4.41
N LEU A 10 -15.71 3.25 -4.67
CA LEU A 10 -16.62 4.02 -5.52
C LEU A 10 -16.47 3.59 -6.98
N ASN A 11 -17.57 3.16 -7.61
CA ASN A 11 -17.56 2.55 -8.95
C ASN A 11 -16.83 3.38 -10.02
N ARG A 12 -16.98 4.71 -9.99
CA ARG A 12 -16.31 5.61 -10.94
C ARG A 12 -14.80 5.63 -10.78
N ILE A 13 -14.30 5.50 -9.54
CA ILE A 13 -12.87 5.49 -9.24
C ILE A 13 -12.32 4.11 -9.59
N ARG A 14 -12.95 3.06 -9.04
CA ARG A 14 -12.60 1.66 -9.25
C ARG A 14 -12.35 1.27 -10.71
N THR A 15 -13.22 1.70 -11.62
CA THR A 15 -13.20 1.29 -13.03
C THR A 15 -12.29 2.14 -13.93
N ALA A 16 -11.92 3.36 -13.50
CA ALA A 16 -11.13 4.29 -14.31
C ALA A 16 -9.69 4.46 -13.80
N THR A 17 -9.45 4.21 -12.52
CA THR A 17 -8.15 4.46 -11.90
C THR A 17 -7.14 3.38 -12.31
N ARG A 18 -6.20 3.78 -13.19
CA ARG A 18 -5.06 2.95 -13.57
C ARG A 18 -3.82 3.16 -12.70
N ARG A 19 -3.68 4.36 -12.13
CA ARG A 19 -2.55 4.74 -11.30
C ARG A 19 -3.07 5.39 -10.03
N LEU A 20 -2.66 4.89 -8.88
CA LEU A 20 -3.02 5.44 -7.58
C LEU A 20 -1.77 5.92 -6.86
N LYS A 21 -1.79 7.17 -6.40
CA LYS A 21 -0.77 7.70 -5.51
C LYS A 21 -1.38 8.00 -4.14
N VAL A 22 -0.91 7.33 -3.11
CA VAL A 22 -1.33 7.51 -1.72
C VAL A 22 -0.24 8.27 -0.99
N VAL A 23 -0.55 9.49 -0.57
CA VAL A 23 0.36 10.32 0.24
C VAL A 23 -0.09 10.22 1.69
N LEU A 24 0.76 9.62 2.53
CA LEU A 24 0.53 9.41 3.95
C LEU A 24 1.18 10.58 4.69
N GLN A 25 0.35 11.51 5.16
CA GLN A 25 0.79 12.62 6.00
C GLN A 25 0.48 12.30 7.45
N ARG A 26 1.49 12.41 8.32
CA ARG A 26 1.31 12.28 9.76
C ARG A 26 0.75 13.57 10.34
N SER A 27 -0.37 13.46 11.05
CA SER A 27 -0.79 14.51 11.97
C SER A 27 0.12 14.53 13.19
N ALA A 28 0.55 15.71 13.63
CA ALA A 28 1.28 15.87 14.90
C ALA A 28 0.44 15.41 16.11
N LEU A 29 -0.87 15.35 15.95
CA LEU A 29 -1.82 14.82 16.94
C LEU A 29 -2.01 13.32 16.70
N LYS A 30 -1.48 12.51 17.63
CA LYS A 30 -1.88 11.11 17.81
C LYS A 30 -3.19 11.08 18.60
N GLU A 31 -4.30 11.39 17.93
CA GLU A 31 -5.61 11.09 18.50
C GLU A 31 -5.87 9.59 18.42
N VAL A 32 -6.27 8.99 19.54
CA VAL A 32 -6.71 7.60 19.57
C VAL A 32 -8.10 7.55 18.94
N CYS A 33 -8.28 6.69 17.93
CA CYS A 33 -9.60 6.44 17.36
C CYS A 33 -10.58 5.99 18.47
N THR A 34 -11.78 6.56 18.51
CA THR A 34 -12.85 6.04 19.36
C THR A 34 -13.33 4.67 18.86
N PRO A 35 -13.98 3.83 19.69
CA PRO A 35 -14.44 2.50 19.29
C PRO A 35 -15.39 2.47 18.08
N TYR A 36 -16.02 3.60 17.76
CA TYR A 36 -16.94 3.76 16.63
C TYR A 36 -16.33 4.56 15.47
N CYS A 37 -15.02 4.80 15.51
CA CYS A 37 -14.35 5.51 14.44
C CYS A 37 -14.40 4.66 13.15
N PRO A 38 -14.76 5.24 11.99
CA PRO A 38 -14.76 4.53 10.72
C PRO A 38 -13.39 3.92 10.34
N CYS A 39 -12.30 4.38 10.97
CA CYS A 39 -10.96 3.78 10.86
C CYS A 39 -10.94 2.29 11.28
N GLU A 40 -11.80 1.90 12.23
CA GLU A 40 -11.95 0.54 12.78
C GLU A 40 -13.05 -0.27 12.07
N SER A 41 -13.57 0.21 10.94
CA SER A 41 -14.53 -0.57 10.15
C SER A 41 -13.92 -1.88 9.64
N ASN A 42 -14.79 -2.80 9.18
CA ASN A 42 -14.40 -4.10 8.61
C ASN A 42 -13.73 -4.01 7.22
N TRP A 43 -13.23 -2.84 6.80
CA TRP A 43 -12.65 -2.62 5.49
C TRP A 43 -11.50 -3.59 5.15
N ARG A 44 -10.79 -4.09 6.17
CA ARG A 44 -9.71 -5.08 6.04
C ARG A 44 -10.16 -6.44 5.49
N SER A 45 -11.44 -6.79 5.66
CA SER A 45 -12.02 -8.05 5.19
C SER A 45 -12.98 -7.87 4.01
N GLN A 46 -13.18 -6.64 3.55
CA GLN A 46 -14.03 -6.36 2.40
C GLN A 46 -13.27 -6.59 1.09
N THR A 47 -13.97 -7.13 0.09
CA THR A 47 -13.43 -7.34 -1.25
C THR A 47 -14.01 -6.32 -2.22
N ILE A 48 -13.12 -5.55 -2.85
CA ILE A 48 -13.42 -4.71 -4.03
C ILE A 48 -12.58 -5.24 -5.20
N SER A 49 -12.95 -5.01 -6.46
CA SER A 49 -12.07 -5.38 -7.59
C SER A 49 -11.51 -4.15 -8.30
N LEU A 50 -10.21 -3.98 -8.24
CA LEU A 50 -9.48 -2.88 -8.82
C LEU A 50 -8.94 -3.31 -10.18
N ASP A 51 -9.83 -3.78 -11.07
CA ASP A 51 -9.49 -4.45 -12.34
C ASP A 51 -8.82 -3.53 -13.38
N ALA A 52 -8.89 -2.22 -13.17
CA ALA A 52 -8.22 -1.24 -14.02
C ALA A 52 -6.88 -0.79 -13.43
N LEU A 53 -6.59 -1.12 -12.17
CA LEU A 53 -5.44 -0.59 -11.45
C LEU A 53 -4.17 -1.31 -11.89
N GLU A 54 -3.22 -0.55 -12.44
CA GLU A 54 -1.96 -1.06 -13.00
C GLU A 54 -0.75 -0.64 -12.16
N GLU A 55 -0.83 0.49 -11.45
CA GLU A 55 0.27 1.01 -10.64
C GLU A 55 -0.21 1.66 -9.33
N VAL A 56 0.54 1.43 -8.24
CA VAL A 56 0.35 2.11 -6.96
C VAL A 56 1.66 2.67 -6.42
N GLU A 57 1.63 3.93 -5.99
CA GLU A 57 2.73 4.59 -5.25
C GLU A 57 2.24 4.97 -3.85
N PHE A 58 2.93 4.51 -2.81
CA PHE A 58 2.81 5.00 -1.43
C PHE A 58 3.96 5.95 -1.11
N ASN A 59 3.65 7.11 -0.53
CA ASN A 59 4.65 8.06 -0.03
C ASN A 59 4.44 8.33 1.45
N GLY A 60 5.53 8.34 2.22
CA GLY A 60 5.49 8.56 3.67
C GLY A 60 5.07 7.31 4.42
N PHE A 61 5.35 6.12 3.88
CA PHE A 61 5.01 4.84 4.51
C PHE A 61 5.85 4.65 5.77
N ASP A 62 5.19 4.50 6.91
CA ASP A 62 5.82 4.54 8.22
C ASP A 62 5.87 3.19 8.93
N GLY A 63 5.20 2.19 8.37
CA GLY A 63 5.15 0.84 8.91
C GLY A 63 4.05 0.61 9.94
N ALA A 64 3.04 1.48 10.04
CA ALA A 64 1.88 1.22 10.87
C ALA A 64 1.04 0.06 10.29
N ASP A 65 0.45 -0.74 11.17
CA ASP A 65 -0.30 -1.94 10.75
C ASP A 65 -1.41 -1.65 9.74
N HIS A 66 -2.10 -0.51 9.88
CA HIS A 66 -3.15 -0.11 8.96
C HIS A 66 -2.64 0.30 7.56
N GLU A 67 -1.36 0.62 7.40
CA GLU A 67 -0.72 0.85 6.11
C GLU A 67 -0.39 -0.49 5.44
N PHE A 68 0.11 -1.46 6.22
CA PHE A 68 0.30 -2.83 5.78
C PHE A 68 -1.00 -3.50 5.33
N ASP A 69 -2.08 -3.29 6.08
CA ASP A 69 -3.40 -3.82 5.74
C ASP A 69 -3.89 -3.25 4.41
N LEU A 70 -3.68 -1.95 4.17
CA LEU A 70 -4.03 -1.31 2.91
C LEU A 70 -3.20 -1.85 1.74
N LEU A 71 -1.90 -2.02 1.93
CA LEU A 71 -1.00 -2.60 0.94
C LEU A 71 -1.44 -4.02 0.54
N LYS A 72 -1.67 -4.89 1.51
CA LYS A 72 -2.14 -6.27 1.28
C LYS A 72 -3.50 -6.30 0.58
N LEU A 73 -4.40 -5.42 0.99
CA LEU A 73 -5.72 -5.34 0.40
C LEU A 73 -5.64 -4.95 -1.08
N ILE A 74 -4.83 -3.94 -1.43
CA ILE A 74 -4.63 -3.53 -2.84
C ILE A 74 -4.08 -4.71 -3.65
N LEU A 75 -3.06 -5.41 -3.14
CA LEU A 75 -2.49 -6.58 -3.81
C LEU A 75 -3.53 -7.68 -4.03
N GLY A 76 -4.41 -7.92 -3.05
CA GLY A 76 -5.49 -8.91 -3.17
C GLY A 76 -6.66 -8.47 -4.06
N CYS A 77 -6.86 -7.17 -4.24
CA CYS A 77 -8.01 -6.61 -4.95
C CYS A 77 -7.68 -6.19 -6.40
N ALA A 78 -6.40 -6.05 -6.78
CA ALA A 78 -5.98 -5.50 -8.07
C ALA A 78 -5.31 -6.57 -8.96
N PRO A 79 -6.08 -7.39 -9.68
CA PRO A 79 -5.53 -8.50 -10.49
C PRO A 79 -4.65 -8.03 -11.65
N THR A 80 -4.82 -6.79 -12.12
CA THR A 80 -4.05 -6.19 -13.22
C THR A 80 -2.86 -5.37 -12.74
N LEU A 81 -2.57 -5.37 -11.44
CA LEU A 81 -1.49 -4.57 -10.89
C LEU A 81 -0.15 -5.06 -11.44
N LYS A 82 0.60 -4.14 -12.04
CA LYS A 82 1.91 -4.41 -12.65
C LYS A 82 3.03 -3.89 -11.79
N ARG A 83 2.82 -2.77 -11.10
CA ARG A 83 3.86 -2.07 -10.34
C ARG A 83 3.36 -1.54 -9.01
N MET A 84 4.16 -1.72 -7.96
CA MET A 84 3.96 -1.15 -6.64
C MET A 84 5.25 -0.47 -6.16
N ILE A 85 5.14 0.81 -5.81
CA ILE A 85 6.23 1.61 -5.27
C ILE A 85 5.88 2.01 -3.85
N VAL A 86 6.79 1.78 -2.91
CA VAL A 86 6.65 2.17 -1.51
C VAL A 86 7.80 3.08 -1.12
N LYS A 87 7.54 4.36 -0.88
CA LYS A 87 8.51 5.32 -0.36
C LYS A 87 8.29 5.49 1.14
N LEU A 88 9.27 5.02 1.90
CA LEU A 88 9.30 5.08 3.35
C LEU A 88 9.37 6.53 3.83
N SER A 89 8.83 6.80 5.01
CA SER A 89 9.01 8.08 5.68
C SER A 89 10.45 8.23 6.19
N ASP A 90 10.92 9.47 6.35
CA ASP A 90 12.28 9.75 6.85
C ASP A 90 12.45 9.33 8.32
N GLU A 91 11.34 9.25 9.06
CA GLU A 91 11.35 8.80 10.45
C GLU A 91 11.39 7.26 10.57
N THR A 92 11.21 6.55 9.47
CA THR A 92 11.30 5.09 9.42
C THR A 92 12.77 4.70 9.32
N SER A 93 13.35 4.17 10.39
CA SER A 93 14.72 3.65 10.29
C SER A 93 14.77 2.51 9.27
N ALA A 94 15.67 2.61 8.29
CA ALA A 94 15.88 1.56 7.28
C ALA A 94 16.26 0.20 7.89
N SER A 95 16.64 0.14 9.17
CA SER A 95 16.96 -1.08 9.92
C SER A 95 15.76 -1.73 10.63
N ASN A 96 14.53 -1.27 10.42
CA ASN A 96 13.37 -1.67 11.23
C ASN A 96 12.64 -2.92 10.68
N ASP A 97 11.96 -3.64 11.58
CA ASP A 97 11.01 -4.74 11.32
C ASP A 97 10.04 -4.43 10.16
N GLY A 98 9.64 -3.16 10.02
CA GLY A 98 8.77 -2.68 8.95
C GLY A 98 9.31 -2.94 7.54
N CYS A 99 10.58 -2.64 7.26
CA CYS A 99 11.18 -2.89 5.93
C CYS A 99 11.16 -4.38 5.58
N ALA A 100 11.56 -5.22 6.54
CA ALA A 100 11.55 -6.67 6.38
C ALA A 100 10.13 -7.20 6.14
N LYS A 101 9.13 -6.65 6.86
CA LYS A 101 7.72 -6.99 6.70
C LYS A 101 7.18 -6.60 5.32
N ILE A 102 7.48 -5.39 4.82
CA ILE A 102 7.10 -4.95 3.46
C ILE A 102 7.72 -5.90 2.44
N VAL A 103 9.04 -6.13 2.52
CA VAL A 103 9.75 -7.00 1.58
C VAL A 103 9.19 -8.42 1.62
N ASN A 104 8.85 -8.96 2.79
CA ASN A 104 8.26 -10.29 2.89
C ASN A 104 6.88 -10.36 2.23
N ILE A 105 6.04 -9.33 2.40
CA ILE A 105 4.74 -9.25 1.71
C ILE A 105 4.95 -9.19 0.19
N LEU A 106 5.81 -8.29 -0.28
CA LEU A 106 6.03 -8.08 -1.72
C LEU A 106 6.71 -9.28 -2.40
N LYS A 107 7.59 -10.02 -1.68
CA LYS A 107 8.18 -11.27 -2.17
C LYS A 107 7.15 -12.35 -2.49
N THR A 108 5.99 -12.33 -1.83
CA THR A 108 4.91 -13.28 -2.14
C THR A 108 4.16 -12.91 -3.43
N CYS A 109 4.38 -11.72 -3.98
CA CYS A 109 3.72 -11.20 -5.17
C CYS A 109 4.65 -11.29 -6.39
N SER A 110 4.77 -12.48 -6.97
CA SER A 110 5.65 -12.72 -8.13
C SER A 110 5.23 -12.02 -9.43
N SER A 111 3.98 -11.55 -9.52
CA SER A 111 3.41 -10.91 -10.71
C SER A 111 3.52 -9.38 -10.73
N VAL A 112 4.01 -8.76 -9.64
CA VAL A 112 4.03 -7.30 -9.46
C VAL A 112 5.47 -6.82 -9.30
N GLU A 113 5.91 -5.88 -10.13
CA GLU A 113 7.18 -5.17 -9.94
C GLU A 113 7.08 -4.30 -8.68
N CYS A 114 7.97 -4.53 -7.73
CA CYS A 114 7.91 -3.96 -6.39
C CYS A 114 9.20 -3.22 -6.07
N ASP A 115 9.09 -1.90 -5.86
CA ASP A 115 10.21 -1.06 -5.43
C ASP A 115 9.95 -0.43 -4.06
N VAL A 116 10.94 -0.50 -3.18
CA VAL A 116 10.92 0.15 -1.86
C VAL A 116 12.07 1.15 -1.78
N TYR A 117 11.73 2.42 -1.53
CA TYR A 117 12.68 3.51 -1.40
C TYR A 117 12.69 4.08 0.01
N HIS A 118 13.87 4.50 0.45
CA HIS A 118 14.08 5.40 1.58
C HIS A 118 14.72 6.70 1.05
N SER A 119 14.80 7.78 1.85
CA SER A 119 15.47 9.01 1.41
C SER A 119 16.94 8.82 1.02
N SER A 120 17.58 7.77 1.52
CA SER A 120 18.93 7.36 1.14
C SER A 120 19.01 6.59 -0.19
N GLY A 121 17.89 6.26 -0.83
CA GLY A 121 17.83 5.55 -2.12
C GLY A 121 16.98 4.27 -2.12
N LEU A 122 17.17 3.44 -3.14
CA LEU A 122 16.46 2.16 -3.30
C LEU A 122 16.95 1.15 -2.23
N ILE A 123 16.00 0.61 -1.45
CA ILE A 123 16.25 -0.40 -0.42
C ILE A 123 15.99 -1.80 -0.97
N TYR A 124 14.95 -1.96 -1.78
CA TYR A 124 14.56 -3.22 -2.40
C TYR A 124 13.94 -2.96 -3.76
N GLY A 125 14.30 -3.76 -4.76
CA GLY A 125 13.62 -3.81 -6.05
C GLY A 125 13.47 -5.27 -6.48
N SER A 126 12.26 -5.69 -6.83
CA SER A 126 12.06 -7.01 -7.43
C SER A 126 12.54 -6.96 -8.88
N GLN A 127 13.61 -7.67 -9.24
CA GLN A 127 13.98 -7.82 -10.65
C GLN A 127 12.89 -8.62 -11.38
N ASN A 128 12.54 -8.20 -12.60
CA ASN A 128 11.66 -8.96 -13.50
C ASN A 128 12.14 -10.41 -13.60
N CYS A 129 11.36 -11.37 -13.10
CA CYS A 129 11.39 -12.69 -13.70
C CYS A 129 10.88 -12.51 -15.14
N PRO A 130 11.66 -12.84 -16.18
CA PRO A 130 11.10 -12.92 -17.51
C PRO A 130 10.00 -13.97 -17.45
N SER A 131 8.77 -13.58 -17.73
CA SER A 131 7.66 -14.52 -17.93
C SER A 131 8.10 -15.47 -19.03
N THR A 132 8.38 -16.72 -18.66
CA THR A 132 8.79 -17.80 -19.55
C THR A 132 7.67 -18.17 -20.52
#